data_AF-A0A6I9TM43-F1
#
_entry.id   AF-A0A6I9TM43-F1
#
_cell.length_a   1.000
_cell.length_b   1.000
_cell.length_c   1.000
_cell.angle_alpha   90.00
_cell.angle_beta   90.00
_cell.angle_gamma   90.00
#
_symmetry.space_group_name_H-M   'P 1'
#
loop_
_entity.id
_entity.type
_entity.pdbx_description
1 polymer ?
#
loop_
_entity_poly.entity_id
_entity_poly.type
_entity_poly.pdbx_seq_one_letter_code
_entity_poly.pdbx_strand_id
1 'polypeptide(L)'
;MKLRRFLSIHVLSLFLFMGFLYYVTIFIFIEDWFGLQSSAGLLNSLILSISTFMCMFAFVACLLSDPGGVPSGYVPDVEDGQGPDHEIKKSGAQLRQCDKCSGHKPPRAHHCRVCRRCVLRMDHHCSWINNCVGQKNYKPFLLLLFYATVASTYSAILITCSSLQKDWDSTGRHRLKTFHVCCVIGSVCLSLTLGSLFAWHVYLTSRNLTTIEYHEEKRAAWLARKSGQSYHHPYDFGFYKNITLVLGPNVIKWLWPTAISHIKDGLSFPTVRESS
;
A
#
# COMPACT_ATOMS: atom_id res chain seq x y z
N MET A 1 -2.27 23.19 -6.18
CA MET A 1 -1.52 22.12 -5.48
C MET A 1 -1.78 20.71 -6.04
N LYS A 2 -3.02 20.33 -6.38
CA LYS A 2 -3.33 18.99 -6.95
C LYS A 2 -2.67 18.72 -8.31
N LEU A 3 -2.66 19.70 -9.23
CA LEU A 3 -2.05 19.54 -10.57
C LEU A 3 -0.52 19.29 -10.54
N ARG A 4 0.20 19.90 -9.59
CA ARG A 4 1.64 19.66 -9.41
C ARG A 4 1.96 18.22 -8.98
N ARG A 5 1.00 17.49 -8.38
CA ARG A 5 1.22 16.08 -8.01
C ARG A 5 1.26 15.17 -9.24
N PHE A 6 0.40 15.44 -10.23
CA PHE A 6 0.33 14.68 -11.48
C PHE A 6 1.55 14.88 -12.37
N LEU A 7 2.17 16.06 -12.33
CA LEU A 7 3.32 16.41 -13.16
C LEU A 7 4.66 15.86 -12.63
N SER A 8 4.63 15.03 -11.58
CA SER A 8 5.85 14.32 -11.14
C SER A 8 6.26 13.31 -12.20
N ILE A 9 7.56 13.29 -12.52
CA ILE A 9 8.13 12.33 -13.46
C ILE A 9 7.79 10.89 -13.06
N HIS A 10 7.79 10.56 -11.77
CA HIS A 10 7.45 9.22 -11.29
C HIS A 10 5.99 8.84 -11.58
N VAL A 11 5.06 9.77 -11.42
CA VAL A 11 3.63 9.56 -11.68
C VAL A 11 3.39 9.38 -13.17
N LEU A 12 3.98 10.24 -13.99
CA LEU A 12 3.88 10.13 -15.46
C LEU A 12 4.51 8.83 -15.97
N SER A 13 5.70 8.48 -15.48
CA SER A 13 6.36 7.21 -15.82
C SER A 13 5.51 6.00 -15.44
N LEU A 14 4.84 6.02 -14.29
CA LEU A 14 3.96 4.93 -13.89
C LEU A 14 2.72 4.81 -14.79
N PHE A 15 2.07 5.93 -15.13
CA PHE A 15 0.94 5.91 -16.07
C PHE A 15 1.34 5.37 -17.45
N LEU A 16 2.47 5.83 -17.98
CA LEU A 16 3.00 5.34 -19.25
C LEU A 16 3.34 3.85 -19.18
N PHE A 17 3.96 3.41 -18.08
CA PHE A 17 4.29 2.01 -17.87
C PHE A 17 3.05 1.12 -17.77
N MET A 18 2.03 1.54 -17.01
CA MET A 18 0.75 0.83 -16.93
C MET A 18 0.04 0.76 -18.28
N GLY A 19 0.02 1.86 -19.04
CA GLY A 19 -0.54 1.90 -20.39
C GLY A 19 0.22 1.00 -21.36
N PHE A 20 1.55 0.99 -21.30
CA PHE A 20 2.39 0.11 -22.10
C PHE A 20 2.12 -1.36 -21.81
N LEU A 21 2.11 -1.78 -20.55
CA LEU A 21 1.81 -3.17 -20.17
C LEU A 21 0.41 -3.58 -20.60
N TYR A 22 -0.58 -2.72 -20.39
CA TYR A 22 -1.95 -2.97 -20.83
C TYR A 22 -2.03 -3.15 -22.35
N TYR A 23 -1.42 -2.25 -23.12
CA TYR A 23 -1.38 -2.32 -24.57
C TYR A 23 -0.72 -3.61 -25.05
N VAL A 24 0.47 -3.93 -24.52
CA VAL A 24 1.22 -5.13 -24.89
C VAL A 24 0.41 -6.40 -24.59
N THR A 25 -0.17 -6.51 -23.40
CA THR A 25 -0.95 -7.71 -23.04
C THR A 25 -2.17 -7.88 -23.94
N ILE A 26 -2.93 -6.82 -24.23
CA ILE A 26 -4.14 -6.91 -25.07
C ILE A 26 -3.81 -7.11 -26.54
N PHE A 27 -3.10 -6.16 -27.14
CA PHE A 27 -2.97 -6.07 -28.59
C PHE A 27 -1.85 -6.93 -29.16
N ILE A 28 -0.96 -7.46 -28.31
CA ILE A 28 0.06 -8.42 -28.75
C ILE A 28 -0.32 -9.81 -28.26
N PHE A 29 -0.44 -10.04 -26.95
CA PHE A 29 -0.55 -11.41 -26.43
C PHE A 29 -1.97 -11.98 -26.48
N ILE A 30 -3.01 -11.22 -26.13
CA ILE A 30 -4.40 -11.69 -26.22
C ILE A 30 -4.83 -11.82 -27.68
N GLU A 31 -4.52 -10.81 -28.52
CA GLU A 31 -4.83 -10.86 -29.96
C GLU A 31 -4.14 -12.06 -30.64
N ASP A 32 -2.83 -12.27 -30.42
CA ASP A 32 -2.09 -13.38 -31.03
C ASP A 32 -2.56 -14.76 -30.54
N TRP A 33 -2.99 -14.87 -29.27
CA TRP A 33 -3.36 -16.16 -28.70
C TRP A 33 -4.83 -16.54 -28.92
N PHE A 34 -5.75 -15.61 -28.68
CA PHE A 34 -7.20 -15.88 -28.75
C PHE A 34 -7.91 -15.13 -29.89
N GLY A 35 -7.33 -14.04 -30.40
CA GLY A 35 -8.02 -13.07 -31.25
C GLY A 35 -9.08 -12.27 -30.47
N LEU A 36 -9.06 -10.94 -30.57
CA LEU A 36 -9.95 -10.04 -29.83
C LEU A 36 -11.43 -10.17 -30.23
N GLN A 37 -11.69 -10.72 -31.42
CA GLN A 37 -13.05 -10.99 -31.90
C GLN A 37 -13.63 -12.31 -31.34
N SER A 38 -12.82 -13.15 -30.69
CA SER A 38 -13.31 -14.37 -30.06
C SER A 38 -13.91 -14.08 -28.69
N SER A 39 -14.82 -14.96 -28.22
CA SER A 39 -15.39 -14.87 -26.88
C SER A 39 -14.32 -14.94 -25.79
N ALA A 40 -13.28 -15.78 -25.98
CA ALA A 40 -12.15 -15.89 -25.07
C ALA A 40 -11.31 -14.61 -25.06
N GLY A 41 -10.97 -14.05 -26.22
CA GLY A 41 -10.20 -12.81 -26.32
C GLY A 41 -10.94 -11.62 -25.67
N LEU A 42 -12.24 -11.51 -25.92
CA LEU A 42 -13.09 -10.49 -25.30
C LEU A 42 -13.15 -10.65 -23.77
N LEU A 43 -13.39 -11.86 -23.27
CA LEU A 43 -13.47 -12.13 -21.84
C LEU A 43 -12.15 -11.78 -21.12
N ASN A 44 -11.01 -12.25 -21.62
CA ASN A 44 -9.70 -11.95 -21.02
C ASN A 44 -9.40 -10.43 -21.07
N SER A 45 -9.76 -9.76 -22.17
CA SER A 45 -9.60 -8.30 -22.31
C SER A 45 -10.47 -7.54 -21.31
N LEU A 46 -11.71 -7.99 -21.07
CA LEU A 46 -12.61 -7.39 -20.08
C LEU A 46 -12.07 -7.57 -18.65
N ILE A 47 -11.61 -8.77 -18.29
CA ILE A 47 -11.03 -9.06 -16.96
C ILE A 47 -9.81 -8.17 -16.70
N LEU A 48 -8.89 -8.08 -17.67
CA LEU A 48 -7.72 -7.23 -17.55
C LEU A 48 -8.11 -5.75 -17.48
N SER A 49 -9.05 -5.30 -18.30
CA SER A 49 -9.51 -3.90 -18.32
C SER A 49 -10.16 -3.49 -17.00
N ILE A 50 -11.00 -4.34 -16.40
CA ILE A 50 -11.61 -4.09 -15.08
C ILE A 50 -10.52 -4.03 -14.01
N SER A 51 -9.57 -4.97 -14.03
CA SER A 51 -8.48 -5.02 -13.04
C SER A 51 -7.57 -3.78 -13.13
N THR A 52 -7.19 -3.39 -14.35
CA THR A 52 -6.38 -2.18 -14.61
C THR A 52 -7.15 -0.91 -14.27
N PHE A 53 -8.44 -0.83 -14.57
CA PHE A 53 -9.29 0.30 -14.18
C PHE A 53 -9.36 0.44 -12.65
N MET A 54 -9.59 -0.65 -11.91
CA MET A 54 -9.63 -0.62 -10.45
C MET A 54 -8.27 -0.26 -9.84
N CYS A 55 -7.17 -0.75 -10.43
CA CYS A 55 -5.80 -0.34 -10.08
C CYS A 55 -5.60 1.17 -10.26
N MET A 56 -6.00 1.71 -11.41
CA MET A 56 -5.94 3.14 -11.71
C MET A 56 -6.81 3.98 -10.78
N PHE A 57 -8.02 3.51 -10.47
CA PHE A 57 -8.91 4.17 -9.53
C PHE A 57 -8.30 4.24 -8.12
N ALA A 58 -7.72 3.13 -7.63
CA ALA A 58 -7.01 3.09 -6.36
C ALA A 58 -5.76 4.00 -6.36
N PHE A 59 -5.01 4.02 -7.47
CA PHE A 59 -3.87 4.92 -7.66
C PHE A 59 -4.26 6.39 -7.55
N VAL A 60 -5.28 6.81 -8.30
CA VAL A 60 -5.79 8.18 -8.28
C VAL A 60 -6.32 8.54 -6.89
N ALA A 61 -7.01 7.62 -6.22
CA ALA A 61 -7.44 7.81 -4.83
C ALA A 61 -6.25 8.08 -3.89
N CYS A 62 -5.15 7.32 -4.00
CA CYS A 62 -3.95 7.55 -3.20
C CYS A 62 -3.30 8.91 -3.47
N LEU A 63 -3.16 9.26 -4.75
CA LEU A 63 -2.49 10.47 -5.20
C LEU A 63 -3.25 11.74 -4.77
N LEU A 64 -4.58 11.71 -4.85
CA LEU A 64 -5.45 12.84 -4.55
C LEU A 64 -5.79 12.99 -3.07
N SER A 65 -5.74 11.91 -2.29
CA SER A 65 -6.10 11.96 -0.87
C SER A 65 -5.09 12.76 -0.04
N ASP A 66 -5.58 13.43 1.00
CA ASP A 66 -4.69 13.86 2.08
C ASP A 66 -4.39 12.65 2.97
N PRO A 67 -3.11 12.31 3.25
CA PRO A 67 -2.76 11.17 4.11
C PRO A 67 -3.13 11.33 5.60
N GLY A 68 -3.53 12.53 6.03
CA GLY A 68 -3.83 12.87 7.42
C GLY A 68 -2.71 13.71 8.03
N GLY A 69 -2.89 15.03 8.07
CA GLY A 69 -1.97 15.94 8.77
C GLY A 69 -2.32 16.10 10.24
N VAL A 70 -1.30 16.32 11.08
CA VAL A 70 -1.53 16.78 12.46
C VAL A 70 -2.11 18.20 12.41
N PRO A 71 -3.26 18.47 13.05
CA PRO A 71 -3.84 19.80 13.14
C PRO A 71 -2.90 20.81 13.81
N SER A 72 -2.90 22.05 13.33
CA SER A 72 -2.22 23.17 13.99
C SER A 72 -2.86 23.41 15.36
N GLY A 73 -2.09 23.29 16.43
CA GLY A 73 -2.59 23.41 17.80
C GLY A 73 -3.00 22.09 18.45
N TYR A 74 -2.64 20.93 17.88
CA TYR A 74 -2.75 19.67 18.62
C TYR A 74 -1.95 19.75 19.92
N VAL A 75 -2.65 19.52 21.03
CA VAL A 75 -2.08 19.38 22.37
C VAL A 75 -2.46 17.98 22.87
N PRO A 76 -1.53 17.21 23.45
CA PRO A 76 -1.86 15.93 24.06
C PRO A 76 -2.86 16.15 25.20
N ASP A 77 -3.85 15.27 25.29
CA ASP A 77 -4.73 15.24 26.46
C ASP A 77 -3.91 14.72 27.66
N VAL A 78 -3.83 15.52 28.72
CA VAL A 78 -2.99 15.26 29.90
C VAL A 78 -3.85 14.79 31.08
N GLU A 79 -5.19 14.83 30.98
CA GLU A 79 -6.09 14.69 32.12
C GLU A 79 -6.45 13.24 32.49
N ASP A 80 -6.32 12.27 31.58
CA ASP A 80 -6.64 10.83 31.82
C ASP A 80 -5.60 10.04 32.67
N GLY A 81 -4.79 10.74 33.49
CA GLY A 81 -3.52 10.22 34.03
C GLY A 81 -3.39 10.04 35.55
N GLN A 82 -4.45 10.08 36.36
CA GLN A 82 -4.33 10.08 37.84
C GLN A 82 -4.06 8.71 38.50
N GLY A 83 -3.21 7.87 37.92
CA GLY A 83 -2.81 6.56 38.49
C GLY A 83 -1.31 6.46 38.80
N PRO A 84 -0.90 5.65 39.80
CA PRO A 84 0.49 5.53 40.27
C PRO A 84 1.51 4.97 39.26
N ASP A 85 1.07 4.49 38.09
CA ASP A 85 1.93 4.04 36.97
C ASP A 85 2.66 5.18 36.22
N HIS A 86 2.65 6.38 36.79
CA HIS A 86 2.94 7.64 36.12
C HIS A 86 4.43 7.86 35.78
N GLU A 87 5.39 7.19 36.42
CA GLU A 87 6.81 7.35 36.08
C GLU A 87 7.21 6.59 34.80
N ILE A 88 6.55 5.45 34.53
CA ILE A 88 6.78 4.66 33.31
C ILE A 88 6.02 5.27 32.11
N LYS A 89 4.80 5.79 32.33
CA LYS A 89 4.07 6.55 31.30
C LYS A 89 4.73 7.89 30.97
N LYS A 90 5.28 8.63 31.95
CA LYS A 90 6.01 9.89 31.73
C LYS A 90 7.28 9.73 30.90
N SER A 91 7.95 8.59 30.92
CA SER A 91 9.20 8.39 30.15
C SER A 91 8.96 7.98 28.70
N GLY A 92 7.86 7.28 28.38
CA GLY A 92 7.51 6.84 27.01
C GLY A 92 6.54 7.77 26.26
N ALA A 93 5.60 8.39 26.99
CA ALA A 93 4.73 9.46 26.50
C ALA A 93 5.30 10.86 26.81
N GLN A 94 6.61 10.95 27.08
CA GLN A 94 7.37 12.18 27.02
C GLN A 94 7.06 12.85 25.69
N LEU A 95 6.21 13.88 25.75
CA LEU A 95 5.70 14.74 24.68
C LEU A 95 6.50 14.57 23.38
N ARG A 96 6.11 13.63 22.50
CA ARG A 96 6.83 13.40 21.24
C ARG A 96 6.67 14.66 20.41
N GLN A 97 7.61 15.59 20.52
CA GLN A 97 7.57 16.85 19.78
C GLN A 97 8.22 16.67 18.41
N CYS A 98 7.82 17.53 17.49
CA CYS A 98 8.44 17.67 16.18
C CYS A 98 9.21 18.99 16.13
N ASP A 99 10.52 18.97 16.27
CA ASP A 99 11.36 20.18 16.19
C ASP A 99 11.11 20.95 14.89
N LYS A 100 10.96 20.24 13.78
CA LYS A 100 10.72 20.82 12.44
C LYS A 100 9.33 21.44 12.24
N CYS A 101 8.35 21.06 13.06
CA CYS A 101 6.99 21.57 12.97
C CYS A 101 6.61 22.40 14.21
N SER A 102 7.52 22.51 15.18
CA SER A 102 7.32 23.19 16.46
C SER A 102 5.98 22.82 17.14
N GLY A 103 5.65 21.53 17.16
CA GLY A 103 4.37 21.05 17.69
C GLY A 103 4.41 19.61 18.17
N HIS A 104 3.38 19.20 18.90
CA HIS A 104 3.24 17.85 19.44
C HIS A 104 2.86 16.84 18.34
N LYS A 105 3.38 15.62 18.44
CA LYS A 105 3.03 14.49 17.58
C LYS A 105 2.03 13.61 18.33
N PRO A 106 0.83 13.39 17.76
CA PRO A 106 -0.05 12.33 18.23
C PRO A 106 0.65 10.96 18.17
N PRO A 107 0.12 9.95 18.87
CA PRO A 107 0.61 8.58 18.74
C PRO A 107 0.65 8.13 17.28
N ARG A 108 1.68 7.36 16.92
CA ARG A 108 1.90 6.83 15.56
C ARG A 108 2.17 7.89 14.46
N ALA A 109 2.25 9.18 14.81
CA ALA A 109 2.54 10.23 13.85
C ALA A 109 4.06 10.45 13.67
N HIS A 110 4.50 10.64 12.42
CA HIS A 110 5.90 10.89 12.08
C HIS A 110 6.06 12.08 11.12
N HIS A 111 7.19 12.78 11.21
CA HIS A 111 7.50 13.89 10.31
C HIS A 111 8.05 13.36 8.98
N CYS A 112 7.36 13.63 7.88
CA CYS A 112 7.90 13.37 6.56
C CYS A 112 8.67 14.59 6.06
N ARG A 113 9.96 14.40 5.76
CA ARG A 113 10.84 15.46 5.24
C ARG A 113 10.41 15.94 3.85
N VAL A 114 9.87 15.06 3.00
CA VAL A 114 9.41 15.38 1.64
C VAL A 114 8.08 16.13 1.70
N CYS A 115 7.11 15.62 2.46
CA CYS A 115 5.82 16.28 2.67
C CYS A 115 5.94 17.55 3.55
N ARG A 116 7.07 17.76 4.24
CA ARG A 116 7.39 18.86 5.18
C ARG A 116 6.34 19.09 6.27
N ARG A 117 5.78 17.99 6.78
CA ARG A 117 4.77 18.01 7.85
C ARG A 117 4.74 16.68 8.59
N CYS A 118 4.13 16.69 9.77
CA CYS A 118 3.75 15.46 10.46
C CYS A 118 2.53 14.81 9.80
N VAL A 119 2.63 13.50 9.59
CA VAL A 119 1.58 12.66 9.00
C VAL A 119 1.09 11.69 10.08
N LEU A 120 -0.22 11.63 10.26
CA LEU A 120 -0.90 10.73 11.20
C LEU A 120 -0.78 9.29 10.72
N ARG A 121 -0.46 8.36 11.64
CA ARG A 121 -0.19 6.94 11.35
C ARG A 121 0.65 6.77 10.08
N MET A 122 1.77 7.49 10.01
CA MET A 122 2.62 7.52 8.83
C MET A 122 3.20 6.14 8.57
N ASP A 123 3.04 5.62 7.36
CA ASP A 123 3.71 4.40 6.94
C ASP A 123 5.02 4.72 6.23
N HIS A 124 4.95 5.43 5.10
CA HIS A 124 6.12 5.89 4.36
C HIS A 124 5.76 7.06 3.43
N HIS A 125 6.79 7.66 2.83
CA HIS A 125 6.60 8.53 1.68
C HIS A 125 6.81 7.73 0.40
N CYS A 126 5.82 7.71 -0.49
CA CYS A 126 5.87 6.94 -1.72
C CYS A 126 6.02 7.89 -2.91
N SER A 127 7.20 7.86 -3.54
CA SER A 127 7.51 8.67 -4.72
C SER A 127 6.61 8.32 -5.92
N TRP A 128 6.17 7.07 -6.03
CA TRP A 128 5.33 6.58 -7.14
C TRP A 128 3.93 7.19 -7.17
N ILE A 129 3.33 7.45 -6.01
CA ILE A 129 2.06 8.19 -5.90
C ILE A 129 2.27 9.69 -5.62
N ASN A 130 3.54 10.11 -5.52
CA ASN A 130 3.95 11.46 -5.13
C ASN A 130 3.20 11.99 -3.89
N ASN A 131 3.06 11.13 -2.88
CA ASN A 131 2.31 11.40 -1.67
C ASN A 131 2.83 10.56 -0.50
N CYS A 132 2.57 11.03 0.72
CA CYS A 132 2.76 10.20 1.90
C CYS A 132 1.63 9.15 1.97
N VAL A 133 1.92 7.96 2.50
CA VAL A 133 0.93 6.95 2.89
C VAL A 133 0.76 7.05 4.40
N GLY A 134 -0.47 7.27 4.85
CA GLY A 134 -0.81 7.47 6.26
C GLY A 134 -2.26 7.13 6.56
N GLN A 135 -2.76 7.62 7.71
CA GLN A 135 -4.08 7.26 8.26
C GLN A 135 -5.22 7.31 7.23
N LYS A 136 -5.32 8.39 6.45
CA LYS A 136 -6.50 8.64 5.60
C LYS A 136 -6.39 8.06 4.18
N ASN A 137 -5.24 7.52 3.79
CA ASN A 137 -5.05 6.93 2.46
C ASN A 137 -4.36 5.56 2.46
N TYR A 138 -4.19 4.92 3.63
CA TYR A 138 -3.63 3.56 3.71
C TYR A 138 -4.52 2.51 3.02
N LYS A 139 -5.85 2.59 3.19
CA LYS A 139 -6.80 1.67 2.52
C LYS A 139 -6.68 1.70 0.98
N PRO A 140 -6.81 2.86 0.30
CA PRO A 140 -6.64 2.88 -1.14
C PRO A 140 -5.22 2.46 -1.57
N PHE A 141 -4.19 2.69 -0.74
CA PHE A 141 -2.82 2.20 -1.03
C PHE A 141 -2.72 0.68 -0.98
N LEU A 142 -3.33 0.04 0.04
CA LEU A 142 -3.40 -1.42 0.12
C LEU A 142 -4.15 -2.01 -1.08
N LEU A 143 -5.24 -1.36 -1.52
CA LEU A 143 -6.01 -1.78 -2.69
C LEU A 143 -5.27 -1.53 -4.01
N LEU A 144 -4.47 -0.46 -4.10
CA LEU A 144 -3.57 -0.25 -5.23
C LEU A 144 -2.61 -1.44 -5.37
N LEU A 145 -1.98 -1.88 -4.28
CA LEU A 145 -1.09 -3.05 -4.29
C LEU A 145 -1.83 -4.33 -4.66
N PHE A 146 -3.04 -4.54 -4.13
CA PHE A 146 -3.88 -5.68 -4.48
C PHE A 146 -4.20 -5.72 -5.98
N TYR A 147 -4.79 -4.65 -6.53
CA TYR A 147 -5.18 -4.61 -7.94
C TYR A 147 -3.99 -4.61 -8.89
N ALA A 148 -2.87 -3.97 -8.51
CA ALA A 148 -1.63 -4.05 -9.27
C ALA A 148 -1.11 -5.49 -9.33
N THR A 149 -1.13 -6.21 -8.19
CA THR A 149 -0.73 -7.61 -8.11
C THR A 149 -1.63 -8.51 -8.95
N VAL A 150 -2.95 -8.32 -8.88
CA VAL A 150 -3.92 -9.10 -9.68
C VAL A 150 -3.68 -8.85 -11.17
N ALA A 151 -3.62 -7.60 -11.61
CA ALA A 151 -3.42 -7.25 -13.01
C ALA A 151 -2.05 -7.72 -13.55
N SER A 152 -0.98 -7.58 -12.77
CA SER A 152 0.36 -8.04 -13.17
C SER A 152 0.46 -9.55 -13.21
N THR A 153 -0.11 -10.26 -12.24
CA THR A 153 -0.12 -11.74 -12.21
C THR A 153 -0.90 -12.28 -13.40
N TYR A 154 -2.08 -11.72 -13.65
CA TYR A 154 -2.91 -12.13 -14.77
C TYR A 154 -2.22 -11.87 -16.11
N SER A 155 -1.60 -10.70 -16.28
CA SER A 155 -0.80 -10.39 -17.47
C SER A 155 0.38 -11.36 -17.63
N ALA A 156 1.11 -11.67 -16.55
CA ALA A 156 2.23 -12.61 -16.59
C ALA A 156 1.79 -14.02 -17.01
N ILE A 157 0.64 -14.49 -16.52
CA ILE A 157 0.05 -15.77 -16.93
C ILE A 157 -0.27 -15.75 -18.43
N LEU A 158 -0.99 -14.72 -18.92
CA LEU A 158 -1.36 -14.61 -20.33
C LEU A 158 -0.14 -14.55 -21.25
N ILE A 159 0.84 -13.71 -20.91
CA ILE A 159 2.09 -13.55 -21.66
C ILE A 159 2.89 -14.86 -21.70
N THR A 160 2.99 -15.56 -20.56
CA THR A 160 3.73 -16.82 -20.47
C THR A 160 3.05 -17.92 -21.27
N CYS A 161 1.75 -18.13 -21.07
CA CYS A 161 1.01 -19.18 -21.75
C CYS A 161 0.95 -18.95 -23.27
N SER A 162 0.69 -17.72 -23.72
CA SER A 162 0.76 -17.35 -25.15
C SER A 162 2.14 -17.66 -25.74
N SER A 163 3.23 -17.30 -25.03
CA SER A 163 4.59 -17.54 -25.51
C SER A 163 4.99 -19.02 -25.55
N LEU A 164 4.43 -19.85 -24.66
CA LEU A 164 4.67 -21.30 -24.61
C LEU A 164 3.93 -22.05 -25.71
N GLN A 165 2.79 -21.54 -26.18
CA GLN A 165 2.02 -22.17 -27.26
C GLN A 165 2.49 -21.77 -28.66
N LYS A 166 3.35 -20.75 -28.75
CA LYS A 166 3.84 -20.24 -30.03
C LYS A 166 4.89 -21.19 -30.62
N ASP A 167 4.72 -21.54 -31.89
CA ASP A 167 5.72 -22.30 -32.64
C ASP A 167 6.91 -21.40 -33.00
N TRP A 168 8.08 -21.76 -32.46
CA TRP A 168 9.33 -21.03 -32.60
C TRP A 168 10.26 -21.58 -33.68
N ASP A 169 9.91 -22.68 -34.35
CA ASP A 169 10.82 -23.46 -35.21
C ASP A 169 11.06 -22.83 -36.60
N SER A 170 10.40 -21.72 -36.89
CA SER A 170 10.62 -20.95 -38.13
C SER A 170 11.94 -20.16 -38.10
N THR A 171 12.80 -20.40 -39.08
CA THR A 171 13.99 -19.59 -39.38
C THR A 171 13.61 -18.12 -39.62
N GLY A 172 14.23 -17.20 -38.86
CA GLY A 172 14.10 -15.74 -39.07
C GLY A 172 13.36 -14.93 -37.99
N ARG A 173 12.82 -15.55 -36.93
CA ARG A 173 12.06 -14.84 -35.85
C ARG A 173 12.85 -14.54 -34.57
N HIS A 174 14.19 -14.51 -34.61
CA HIS A 174 15.03 -14.27 -33.42
C HIS A 174 14.65 -13.00 -32.64
N ARG A 175 14.41 -11.87 -33.31
CA ARG A 175 14.00 -10.61 -32.66
C ARG A 175 12.67 -10.74 -31.91
N LEU A 176 11.69 -11.43 -32.51
CA LEU A 176 10.39 -11.67 -31.88
C LEU A 176 10.51 -12.61 -30.68
N LYS A 177 11.31 -13.67 -30.81
CA LYS A 177 11.59 -14.60 -29.71
C LYS A 177 12.24 -13.88 -28.54
N THR A 178 13.24 -13.05 -28.80
CA THR A 178 13.88 -12.20 -27.76
C THR A 178 12.85 -11.27 -27.10
N PHE A 179 11.99 -10.60 -27.87
CA PHE A 179 10.94 -9.74 -27.33
C PHE A 179 9.98 -10.50 -26.39
N HIS A 180 9.46 -11.65 -26.81
CA HIS A 180 8.58 -12.48 -25.96
C HIS A 180 9.28 -12.91 -24.66
N VAL A 181 10.53 -13.38 -24.75
CA VAL A 181 11.31 -13.75 -23.57
C VAL A 181 11.48 -12.57 -22.61
N CYS A 182 11.79 -11.37 -23.13
CA CYS A 182 11.88 -10.16 -22.31
C CYS A 182 10.53 -9.82 -21.64
N CYS A 183 9.41 -9.94 -22.36
CA CYS A 183 8.07 -9.70 -21.81
C CYS A 183 7.70 -10.73 -20.72
N VAL A 184 8.03 -12.01 -20.91
CA VAL A 184 7.81 -13.06 -19.91
C VAL A 184 8.62 -12.76 -18.65
N ILE A 185 9.93 -12.53 -18.78
CA ILE A 185 10.80 -12.23 -17.63
C ILE A 185 10.32 -10.95 -16.93
N GLY A 186 10.07 -9.88 -17.69
CA GLY A 186 9.64 -8.59 -17.14
C GLY A 186 8.31 -8.67 -16.39
N SER A 187 7.31 -9.36 -16.96
CA SER A 187 5.98 -9.52 -16.35
C SER A 187 6.02 -10.40 -15.11
N VAL A 188 6.77 -11.51 -15.12
CA VAL A 188 6.96 -12.38 -13.94
C VAL A 188 7.71 -11.64 -12.83
N CYS A 189 8.81 -10.95 -13.13
CA CYS A 189 9.55 -10.16 -12.14
C CYS A 189 8.68 -9.06 -11.52
N LEU A 190 7.90 -8.34 -12.34
CA LEU A 190 6.96 -7.34 -11.86
C LEU A 190 5.91 -7.97 -10.93
N SER A 191 5.33 -9.10 -11.34
CA SER A 191 4.32 -9.82 -10.57
C SER A 191 4.85 -10.26 -9.20
N LEU A 192 6.06 -10.81 -9.14
CA LEU A 192 6.70 -11.22 -7.89
C LEU A 192 7.02 -10.00 -7.00
N THR A 193 7.48 -8.91 -7.60
CA THR A 193 7.79 -7.67 -6.87
C THR A 193 6.54 -7.06 -6.25
N LEU A 194 5.46 -6.91 -7.01
CA LEU A 194 4.20 -6.37 -6.51
C LEU A 194 3.53 -7.33 -5.51
N GLY A 195 3.56 -8.63 -5.79
CA GLY A 195 3.00 -9.65 -4.90
C GLY A 195 3.72 -9.71 -3.54
N SER A 196 5.05 -9.63 -3.52
CA SER A 196 5.82 -9.57 -2.28
C SER A 196 5.55 -8.29 -1.48
N LEU A 197 5.46 -7.14 -2.15
CA LEU A 197 5.09 -5.87 -1.50
C LEU A 197 3.66 -5.90 -0.94
N PHE A 198 2.71 -6.50 -1.68
CA PHE A 198 1.35 -6.69 -1.19
C PHE A 198 1.30 -7.62 0.02
N ALA A 199 1.96 -8.78 -0.04
CA ALA A 199 2.05 -9.73 1.06
C ALA A 199 2.67 -9.10 2.32
N TRP A 200 3.70 -8.27 2.14
CA TRP A 200 4.29 -7.48 3.21
C TRP A 200 3.28 -6.55 3.89
N HIS A 201 2.50 -5.80 3.12
CA HIS A 201 1.49 -4.90 3.67
C HIS A 201 0.29 -5.65 4.27
N VAL A 202 -0.05 -6.85 3.77
CA VAL A 202 -1.03 -7.73 4.41
C VAL A 202 -0.53 -8.20 5.78
N TYR A 203 0.76 -8.57 5.90
CA TYR A 203 1.38 -8.90 7.19
C TYR A 203 1.37 -7.71 8.16
N LEU A 204 1.72 -6.51 7.70
CA LEU A 204 1.66 -5.31 8.55
C LEU A 204 0.23 -5.01 9.00
N THR A 205 -0.74 -5.11 8.09
CA THR A 205 -2.15 -4.87 8.39
C THR A 205 -2.68 -5.89 9.38
N SER A 206 -2.31 -7.17 9.27
CA SER A 206 -2.79 -8.22 10.17
C SER A 206 -2.30 -8.07 11.61
N ARG A 207 -1.18 -7.36 11.82
CA ARG A 207 -0.61 -7.01 13.13
C ARG A 207 -0.85 -5.55 13.54
N ASN A 208 -1.61 -4.78 12.75
CA ASN A 208 -1.84 -3.33 12.92
C ASN A 208 -0.55 -2.51 13.07
N LEU A 209 0.45 -2.83 12.25
CA LEU A 209 1.72 -2.14 12.15
C LEU A 209 1.74 -1.20 10.95
N THR A 210 2.45 -0.10 11.09
CA THR A 210 3.06 0.61 9.96
C THR A 210 4.47 0.07 9.70
N THR A 211 5.04 0.37 8.54
CA THR A 211 6.44 0.03 8.23
C THR A 211 7.40 0.63 9.26
N ILE A 212 7.16 1.85 9.73
CA ILE A 212 7.98 2.49 10.78
C ILE A 212 7.87 1.70 12.08
N GLU A 213 6.64 1.39 12.50
CA GLU A 213 6.39 0.65 13.74
C GLU A 213 6.97 -0.77 13.70
N TYR A 214 7.02 -1.44 12.55
CA TYR A 214 7.69 -2.73 12.44
C TYR A 214 9.17 -2.66 12.84
N HIS A 215 9.87 -1.60 12.44
CA HIS A 215 11.27 -1.40 12.85
C HIS A 215 11.39 -1.01 14.32
N GLU A 216 10.46 -0.19 14.84
CA GLU A 216 10.39 0.15 16.27
C GLU A 216 10.10 -1.11 17.12
N GLU A 217 9.17 -1.97 16.71
CA GLU A 217 8.83 -3.25 17.35
C GLU A 217 10.03 -4.18 17.38
N LYS A 218 10.74 -4.37 16.26
CA LYS A 218 11.94 -5.23 16.23
C LYS A 218 12.97 -4.82 17.29
N ARG A 219 13.19 -3.50 17.43
CA ARG A 219 14.10 -2.96 18.44
C ARG A 219 13.55 -3.17 19.85
N ALA A 220 12.28 -2.88 20.08
CA ALA A 220 11.64 -3.04 21.39
C ALA A 220 11.61 -4.51 21.83
N ALA A 221 11.30 -5.44 20.92
CA ALA A 221 11.32 -6.87 21.17
C ALA A 221 12.72 -7.40 21.48
N TRP A 222 13.75 -6.89 20.79
CA TRP A 222 15.13 -7.24 21.12
C TRP A 222 15.54 -6.76 22.52
N LEU A 223 15.15 -5.53 22.90
CA LEU A 223 15.40 -4.99 24.24
C LEU A 223 14.67 -5.80 25.33
N ALA A 224 13.39 -6.11 25.11
CA ALA A 224 12.59 -6.91 26.05
C ALA A 224 13.19 -8.29 26.28
N ARG A 225 13.63 -8.98 25.22
CA ARG A 225 14.29 -10.28 25.33
C ARG A 225 15.56 -10.22 26.18
N LYS A 226 16.35 -9.13 26.07
CA LYS A 226 17.54 -8.93 26.91
C LYS A 226 17.21 -8.70 28.38
N SER A 227 16.04 -8.14 28.70
CA SER A 227 15.57 -7.97 30.07
C SER A 227 14.75 -9.16 30.59
N GLY A 228 14.70 -10.29 29.85
CA GLY A 228 13.90 -11.46 30.22
C GLY A 228 12.39 -11.25 30.08
N GLN A 229 11.97 -10.18 29.39
CA GLN A 229 10.57 -9.83 29.16
C GLN A 229 10.11 -10.20 27.74
N SER A 230 8.80 -10.38 27.58
CA SER A 230 8.17 -10.47 26.26
C SER A 230 7.64 -9.11 25.82
N TYR A 231 7.80 -8.78 24.54
CA TYR A 231 7.21 -7.59 23.94
C TYR A 231 5.91 -7.96 23.23
N HIS A 232 4.86 -7.19 23.49
CA HIS A 232 3.60 -7.27 22.76
C HIS A 232 3.29 -5.89 22.15
N HIS A 233 2.95 -5.87 20.87
CA HIS A 233 2.60 -4.63 20.18
C HIS A 233 1.28 -4.06 20.75
N PRO A 234 1.24 -2.80 21.21
CA PRO A 234 0.06 -2.25 21.90
C PRO A 234 -1.21 -2.13 21.06
N TYR A 235 -1.08 -2.10 19.73
CA TYR A 235 -2.19 -1.88 18.80
C TYR A 235 -2.69 -3.17 18.13
N ASP A 236 -2.13 -4.32 18.49
CA ASP A 236 -2.51 -5.61 17.92
C ASP A 236 -3.72 -6.19 18.65
N PHE A 237 -4.91 -6.10 18.02
CA PHE A 237 -6.16 -6.63 18.55
C PHE A 237 -6.57 -7.98 17.95
N GLY A 238 -5.64 -8.66 17.27
CA GLY A 238 -5.90 -9.88 16.52
C GLY A 238 -6.33 -9.64 15.07
N PHE A 239 -6.13 -10.67 14.24
CA PHE A 239 -6.19 -10.60 12.78
C PHE A 239 -7.43 -9.88 12.23
N TYR A 240 -8.64 -10.35 12.59
CA TYR A 240 -9.89 -9.82 12.05
C TYR A 240 -10.14 -8.36 12.45
N LYS A 241 -9.88 -8.02 13.72
CA LYS A 241 -10.07 -6.64 14.22
C LYS A 241 -9.06 -5.69 13.58
N ASN A 242 -7.81 -6.12 13.40
CA ASN A 242 -6.79 -5.32 12.73
C ASN A 242 -7.12 -5.06 11.26
N ILE A 243 -7.60 -6.08 10.53
CA ILE A 243 -8.02 -5.94 9.13
C ILE A 243 -9.23 -5.02 9.00
N THR A 244 -10.25 -5.19 9.84
CA THR A 244 -11.47 -4.36 9.81
C THR A 244 -11.21 -2.89 10.19
N LEU A 245 -10.22 -2.59 11.03
CA LEU A 245 -9.77 -1.21 11.29
C LEU A 245 -9.26 -0.51 10.03
N VAL A 246 -8.73 -1.24 9.05
CA VAL A 246 -8.24 -0.69 7.78
C VAL A 246 -9.30 -0.76 6.69
N LEU A 247 -9.87 -1.94 6.43
CA LEU A 247 -10.81 -2.16 5.30
C LEU A 247 -12.24 -1.71 5.60
N GLY A 248 -12.61 -1.65 6.87
CA GLY A 248 -13.91 -1.22 7.37
C GLY A 248 -14.80 -2.37 7.84
N PRO A 249 -15.91 -2.05 8.52
CA PRO A 249 -16.81 -3.05 9.10
C PRO A 249 -17.66 -3.77 8.05
N ASN A 250 -17.83 -3.19 6.86
CA ASN A 250 -18.63 -3.76 5.79
C ASN A 250 -17.73 -4.42 4.73
N VAL A 251 -17.75 -5.77 4.70
CA VAL A 251 -16.95 -6.61 3.79
C VAL A 251 -17.23 -6.30 2.31
N ILE A 252 -18.47 -5.95 1.96
CA ILE A 252 -18.85 -5.63 0.56
C ILE A 252 -18.08 -4.39 0.06
N LYS A 253 -17.72 -3.48 0.97
CA LYS A 253 -16.97 -2.25 0.64
C LYS A 253 -15.45 -2.41 0.77
N TRP A 254 -14.94 -3.60 1.08
CA TRP A 254 -13.50 -3.81 1.27
C TRP A 254 -12.71 -3.50 0.01
N LEU A 255 -13.21 -3.94 -1.13
CA LEU A 255 -12.55 -3.78 -2.43
C LEU A 255 -12.77 -2.38 -3.06
N TRP A 256 -13.55 -1.51 -2.43
CA TRP A 256 -13.81 -0.16 -2.97
C TRP A 256 -12.81 0.88 -2.42
N PRO A 257 -11.94 1.49 -3.26
CA PRO A 257 -10.86 2.37 -2.80
C PRO A 257 -11.26 3.56 -1.95
N THR A 258 -12.40 4.19 -2.24
CA THR A 258 -12.85 5.42 -1.56
C THR A 258 -13.81 5.17 -0.40
N ALA A 259 -14.09 3.91 -0.06
CA ALA A 259 -14.93 3.58 1.09
C ALA A 259 -14.12 3.70 2.40
N ILE A 260 -13.84 4.95 2.80
CA ILE A 260 -12.98 5.30 3.95
C ILE A 260 -13.75 6.02 5.08
N SER A 261 -15.08 6.04 5.05
CA SER A 261 -15.90 6.76 6.03
C SER A 261 -15.79 6.23 7.46
N HIS A 262 -15.31 5.00 7.65
CA HIS A 262 -15.05 4.40 8.96
C HIS A 262 -13.71 4.80 9.58
N ILE A 263 -12.83 5.44 8.80
CA ILE A 263 -11.48 5.82 9.25
C ILE A 263 -11.60 7.01 10.21
N LYS A 264 -11.15 6.81 11.45
CA LYS A 264 -11.07 7.86 12.49
C LYS A 264 -10.01 8.91 12.15
N ASP A 265 -10.04 10.03 12.88
CA ASP A 265 -9.15 11.17 12.70
C ASP A 265 -7.65 10.84 12.75
N GLY A 266 -7.26 9.82 13.51
CA GLY A 266 -5.88 9.40 13.72
C GLY A 266 -5.15 10.16 14.82
N LEU A 267 -5.86 10.88 15.69
CA LEU A 267 -5.28 11.61 16.82
C LEU A 267 -5.14 10.74 18.08
N SER A 268 -5.99 9.73 18.21
CA SER A 268 -5.93 8.71 19.26
C SER A 268 -6.09 7.31 18.67
N PHE A 269 -5.47 6.33 19.31
CA PHE A 269 -5.56 4.92 18.95
C PHE A 269 -5.75 4.11 20.23
N PRO A 270 -6.80 3.27 20.33
CA PRO A 270 -6.98 2.42 21.49
C PRO A 270 -5.80 1.46 21.62
N THR A 271 -5.41 1.14 22.85
CA THR A 271 -4.41 0.10 23.13
C THR A 271 -5.06 -1.12 23.77
N VAL A 272 -4.43 -2.29 23.64
CA VAL A 272 -4.95 -3.54 24.23
C VAL A 272 -5.17 -3.42 25.75
N ARG A 273 -4.31 -2.67 26.46
CA ARG A 273 -4.39 -2.46 27.91
C ARG A 273 -5.61 -1.64 28.36
N GLU A 274 -6.12 -0.77 27.50
CA GLU A 274 -7.30 0.07 27.78
C GLU A 274 -8.63 -0.64 27.46
N SER A 275 -8.56 -1.78 26.77
CA SER A 275 -9.73 -2.56 26.34
C SER A 275 -9.98 -3.84 27.14
N SER A 276 -9.17 -4.07 28.17
CA SER A 276 -9.21 -5.19 29.12
C SER A 276 -9.81 -4.79 30.45
#